data_AF-A0A1Q7THF2-F1
#
_entry.id   AF-A0A1Q7THF2-F1
#
_cell.length_a   1.000
_cell.length_b   1.000
_cell.length_c   1.000
_cell.angle_alpha   90.00
_cell.angle_beta   90.00
_cell.angle_gamma   90.00
#
_symmetry.space_group_name_H-M   'P 1'
#
loop_
_entity.id
_entity.type
_entity.pdbx_description
1 polymer ?
#
loop_
_entity_poly.entity_id
_entity_poly.type
_entity_poly.pdbx_seq_one_letter_code
_entity_poly.pdbx_strand_id
1 'polypeptide(L)'
;MKAKTRTALRTGYLSTSTQAAQWINTYFAAGSVGSEIFHVGNVETPTDDPTTYAYTWRKTGTPVPVGKGRNAVLVDSGVAALGQAVQSGGRPRAFSTNATNPTDMGTGGILGSQALTEKVNQGFSEVFVTPATGFSGLSFVDMEGVALDGVPLTPAQAAALNGQATLQVREAADVALGGGPLPYGLSFGQLKSLIDLVNGSFESCAPSGFAQAHIYQPYVTSSAFAGRRPSTVSTFASKPTYNTFSGDVVSVSPSTGCDASSYSTFPVGKIALIERGACTFYQKVSVATQAGASAAIIFNSAPAAGCPTVPTPGANNCEALVGMGAATGSPLLPIPAAFVQRSTGVALRDGTAPVTAFVQQ
;
A
#
# COMPACT_ATOMS: atom_id res chain seq x y z
N MET A 1 4.13 -37.36 26.60
CA MET A 1 5.07 -36.62 25.74
C MET A 1 4.39 -35.35 25.28
N LYS A 2 4.89 -34.16 25.67
CA LYS A 2 4.32 -32.88 25.23
C LYS A 2 4.69 -32.66 23.78
N ALA A 3 3.71 -32.68 22.87
CA ALA A 3 3.88 -32.26 21.50
C ALA A 3 4.26 -30.77 21.51
N LYS A 4 5.52 -30.46 21.22
CA LYS A 4 5.94 -29.11 20.86
C LYS A 4 5.33 -28.82 19.49
N THR A 5 4.21 -28.11 19.47
CA THR A 5 3.77 -27.35 18.29
C THR A 5 4.82 -26.26 18.06
N ARG A 6 5.92 -26.61 17.39
CA ARG A 6 6.76 -25.61 16.75
C ARG A 6 5.93 -25.09 15.59
N THR A 7 5.37 -23.88 15.74
CA THR A 7 5.02 -23.06 14.58
C THR A 7 6.29 -22.98 13.75
N ALA A 8 6.39 -23.78 12.70
CA ALA A 8 7.48 -23.66 11.75
C ALA A 8 7.42 -22.21 11.27
N LEU A 9 8.44 -21.42 11.58
CA LEU A 9 8.65 -20.14 10.94
C LEU A 9 8.57 -20.45 9.44
N ARG A 10 7.52 -19.98 8.76
CA ARG A 10 7.46 -20.02 7.31
C ARG A 10 8.58 -19.11 6.86
N THR A 11 9.78 -19.66 6.71
CA THR A 11 10.92 -18.97 6.12
C THR A 11 10.55 -18.78 4.66
N GLY A 12 9.84 -17.69 4.37
CA GLY A 12 9.36 -17.38 3.02
C GLY A 12 10.52 -17.32 2.03
N TYR A 13 10.20 -17.41 0.73
CA TYR A 13 11.14 -17.41 -0.40
C TYR A 13 12.28 -16.38 -0.24
N LEU A 14 11.98 -15.19 0.30
CA LEU A 14 12.91 -14.09 0.54
C LEU A 14 14.08 -14.41 1.49
N SER A 15 13.87 -15.29 2.48
CA SER A 15 14.86 -15.57 3.53
C SER A 15 15.92 -16.60 3.15
N THR A 16 15.66 -17.39 2.11
CA THR A 16 16.51 -18.53 1.70
C THR A 16 16.93 -18.48 0.24
N SER A 17 16.35 -17.57 -0.55
CA SER A 17 16.64 -17.43 -1.99
C SER A 17 17.76 -16.43 -2.24
N THR A 18 18.88 -16.90 -2.78
CA THR A 18 19.95 -16.01 -3.28
C THR A 18 19.48 -15.18 -4.47
N GLN A 19 18.53 -15.68 -5.25
CA GLN A 19 17.87 -14.93 -6.33
C GLN A 19 17.05 -13.76 -5.78
N ALA A 20 16.29 -13.96 -4.70
CA ALA A 20 15.57 -12.86 -4.06
C ALA A 20 16.52 -11.78 -3.53
N ALA A 21 17.61 -12.18 -2.88
CA ALA A 21 18.64 -11.24 -2.41
C ALA A 21 19.25 -10.43 -3.56
N GLN A 22 19.57 -11.07 -4.70
CA GLN A 22 20.06 -10.37 -5.89
C GLN A 22 19.03 -9.39 -6.45
N TRP A 23 17.75 -9.77 -6.52
CA TRP A 23 16.72 -8.87 -7.02
C TRP A 23 16.49 -7.68 -6.08
N ILE A 24 16.46 -7.89 -4.76
CA ILE A 24 16.38 -6.78 -3.80
C ILE A 24 17.58 -5.84 -4.01
N ASN A 25 18.78 -6.40 -4.15
CA ASN A 25 19.98 -5.61 -4.37
C ASN A 25 19.96 -4.79 -5.67
N THR A 26 19.50 -5.39 -6.76
CA THR A 26 19.45 -4.73 -8.07
C THR A 26 18.40 -3.64 -8.13
N TYR A 27 17.20 -3.90 -7.60
CA TYR A 27 16.03 -3.05 -7.86
C TYR A 27 15.67 -2.12 -6.70
N PHE A 28 15.90 -2.54 -5.45
CA PHE A 28 15.54 -1.75 -4.27
C PHE A 28 16.74 -1.06 -3.62
N ALA A 29 17.95 -1.59 -3.82
CA ALA A 29 19.20 -0.93 -3.39
C ALA A 29 19.93 -0.18 -4.53
N ALA A 30 19.19 0.31 -5.53
CA ALA A 30 19.77 1.00 -6.69
C ALA A 30 20.31 2.42 -6.40
N GLY A 31 19.94 3.02 -5.25
CA GLY A 31 20.33 4.38 -4.87
C GLY A 31 21.82 4.57 -4.50
N SER A 32 22.16 5.76 -4.05
CA SER A 32 23.48 6.09 -3.49
C SER A 32 23.70 5.42 -2.14
N VAL A 33 24.96 5.36 -1.66
CA VAL A 33 25.24 4.95 -0.29
C VAL A 33 24.46 5.85 0.68
N GLY A 34 23.82 5.24 1.68
CA GLY A 34 22.95 5.91 2.64
C GLY A 34 21.48 6.02 2.20
N SER A 35 21.15 5.76 0.93
CA SER A 35 19.75 5.70 0.47
C SER A 35 18.99 4.58 1.17
N GLU A 36 17.74 4.85 1.55
CA GLU A 36 16.84 3.85 2.10
C GLU A 36 16.48 2.79 1.06
N ILE A 37 16.50 1.52 1.48
CA ILE A 37 16.05 0.36 0.73
C ILE A 37 14.60 0.05 1.16
N PHE A 38 14.38 -0.11 2.46
CA PHE A 38 13.08 -0.33 3.09
C PHE A 38 13.10 0.19 4.53
N HIS A 39 11.94 0.47 5.11
CA HIS A 39 11.77 0.63 6.54
C HIS A 39 10.55 -0.15 7.02
N VAL A 40 10.43 -0.34 8.33
CA VAL A 40 9.18 -0.72 9.01
C VAL A 40 9.04 0.12 10.27
N GLY A 41 7.83 0.57 10.58
CA GLY A 41 7.57 1.55 11.63
C GLY A 41 7.37 2.96 11.08
N ASN A 42 7.14 3.92 11.96
CA ASN A 42 6.84 5.30 11.56
C ASN A 42 8.13 6.03 11.13
N VAL A 43 8.27 6.26 9.83
CA VAL A 43 9.37 7.07 9.28
C VAL A 43 8.80 8.32 8.65
N GLU A 44 8.55 9.35 9.46
CA GLU A 44 8.63 10.73 8.95
C GLU A 44 9.46 11.62 9.88
N THR A 45 10.32 12.37 9.20
CA THR A 45 11.25 13.48 9.52
C THR A 45 10.95 14.42 10.71
N PRO A 46 11.94 15.21 11.17
CA PRO A 46 12.24 15.51 12.56
C PRO A 46 11.19 16.42 13.21
N THR A 47 10.09 15.83 13.67
CA THR A 47 9.43 16.34 14.87
C THR A 47 9.98 15.55 16.03
N ASP A 48 10.43 16.25 17.06
CA ASP A 48 11.01 15.75 18.31
C ASP A 48 10.05 14.89 19.14
N ASP A 49 9.37 13.90 18.52
CA ASP A 49 8.58 12.91 19.24
C ASP A 49 9.46 11.68 19.52
N PRO A 50 10.06 11.57 20.72
CA PRO A 50 10.93 10.46 21.09
C PRO A 50 10.17 9.13 21.24
N THR A 51 8.86 9.09 20.97
CA THR A 51 8.02 7.90 21.17
C THR A 51 7.74 7.11 19.89
N THR A 52 8.19 7.59 18.73
CA THR A 52 8.03 6.88 17.45
C THR A 52 9.29 6.11 17.07
N TYR A 53 9.08 4.86 16.63
CA TYR A 53 10.17 3.94 16.33
C TYR A 53 10.10 3.39 14.90
N ALA A 54 11.27 3.19 14.31
CA ALA A 54 11.42 2.56 13.01
C ALA A 54 12.73 1.81 12.87
N TYR A 55 12.66 0.69 12.15
CA TYR A 55 13.81 -0.06 11.68
C TYR A 55 13.98 0.24 10.20
N THR A 56 15.15 0.76 9.82
CA THR A 56 15.43 1.21 8.45
C THR A 56 16.61 0.45 7.87
N TRP A 57 16.47 -0.11 6.68
CA TRP A 57 17.56 -0.69 5.90
C TRP A 57 18.02 0.29 4.85
N ARG A 58 19.32 0.56 4.81
CA ARG A 58 19.96 1.54 3.93
C ARG A 58 21.13 0.91 3.21
N LYS A 59 21.35 1.34 1.97
CA LYS A 59 22.51 0.91 1.17
C LYS A 59 23.81 1.34 1.86
N THR A 60 24.75 0.41 1.97
CA THR A 60 26.01 0.61 2.69
C THR A 60 27.21 0.85 1.76
N GLY A 61 27.12 0.41 0.51
CA GLY A 61 28.24 0.35 -0.42
C GLY A 61 29.17 -0.85 -0.21
N THR A 62 28.91 -1.68 0.80
CA THR A 62 29.77 -2.80 1.18
C THR A 62 29.18 -4.10 0.66
N PRO A 63 29.78 -4.77 -0.35
CA PRO A 63 29.31 -6.06 -0.84
C PRO A 63 29.66 -7.19 0.14
N VAL A 64 28.70 -8.06 0.41
CA VAL A 64 28.86 -9.26 1.26
C VAL A 64 28.23 -10.48 0.58
N PRO A 65 28.77 -11.70 0.81
CA PRO A 65 28.20 -12.92 0.26
C PRO A 65 26.93 -13.34 0.99
N VAL A 66 25.88 -13.68 0.23
CA VAL A 66 24.66 -14.33 0.71
C VAL A 66 24.50 -15.68 0.02
N GLY A 67 24.14 -16.72 0.78
CA GLY A 67 24.06 -18.10 0.30
C GLY A 67 25.30 -18.94 0.63
N LYS A 68 25.35 -20.17 0.12
CA LYS A 68 26.45 -21.12 0.38
C LYS A 68 27.04 -21.66 -0.93
N GLY A 69 28.35 -21.89 -0.92
CA GLY A 69 29.06 -22.55 -2.01
C GLY A 69 28.96 -21.78 -3.34
N ARG A 70 28.84 -22.52 -4.44
CA ARG A 70 28.80 -21.96 -5.81
C ARG A 70 27.57 -21.11 -6.13
N ASN A 71 26.55 -21.16 -5.28
CA ASN A 71 25.30 -20.40 -5.46
C ASN A 71 25.30 -19.10 -4.65
N ALA A 72 26.40 -18.77 -3.96
CA ALA A 72 26.52 -17.53 -3.22
C ALA A 72 26.57 -16.33 -4.16
N VAL A 73 25.95 -15.23 -3.74
CA VAL A 73 25.79 -14.00 -4.51
C VAL A 73 26.32 -12.83 -3.69
N LEU A 74 26.94 -11.85 -4.34
CA LEU A 74 27.36 -10.61 -3.66
C LEU A 74 26.22 -9.60 -3.71
N VAL A 75 25.83 -9.10 -2.54
CA VAL A 75 24.82 -8.05 -2.37
C VAL A 75 25.30 -7.02 -1.37
N ASP A 76 24.71 -5.84 -1.37
CA ASP A 76 24.98 -4.80 -0.36
C ASP A 76 24.70 -5.33 1.06
N SER A 77 25.53 -4.96 2.03
CA SER A 77 25.38 -5.44 3.41
C SER A 77 24.07 -5.02 4.08
N GLY A 78 23.45 -3.91 3.66
CA GLY A 78 22.09 -3.52 4.08
C GLY A 78 21.02 -4.48 3.56
N VAL A 79 21.18 -5.00 2.33
CA VAL A 79 20.30 -6.03 1.76
C VAL A 79 20.48 -7.36 2.48
N ALA A 80 21.72 -7.74 2.80
CA ALA A 80 21.98 -8.94 3.59
C ALA A 80 21.37 -8.86 5.00
N ALA A 81 21.48 -7.70 5.67
CA ALA A 81 20.85 -7.47 6.97
C ALA A 81 19.32 -7.58 6.89
N LEU A 82 18.70 -7.01 5.85
CA LEU A 82 17.27 -7.13 5.57
C LEU A 82 16.84 -8.60 5.45
N GLY A 83 17.60 -9.40 4.67
CA GLY A 83 17.35 -10.83 4.50
C GLY A 83 17.48 -11.66 5.77
N GLN A 84 18.28 -11.20 6.75
CA GLN A 84 18.33 -11.81 8.08
C GLN A 84 17.13 -11.38 8.93
N ALA A 85 16.77 -10.10 8.90
CA ALA A 85 15.70 -9.56 9.74
C ALA A 85 14.32 -10.16 9.43
N VAL A 86 14.02 -10.50 8.17
CA VAL A 86 12.78 -11.20 7.78
C VAL A 86 12.62 -12.59 8.42
N GLN A 87 13.70 -13.17 8.98
CA GLN A 87 13.65 -14.46 9.67
C GLN A 87 13.27 -14.35 11.15
N SER A 88 13.04 -13.13 11.65
CA SER A 88 12.76 -12.88 13.05
C SER A 88 11.45 -13.54 13.49
N GLY A 89 11.52 -14.27 14.61
CA GLY A 89 10.36 -14.76 15.35
C GLY A 89 10.02 -13.87 16.55
N GLY A 90 9.37 -14.45 17.56
CA GLY A 90 9.04 -13.75 18.81
C GLY A 90 7.58 -13.29 18.86
N ARG A 91 7.23 -12.56 19.92
CA ARG A 91 5.86 -12.06 20.12
C ARG A 91 5.62 -10.82 19.26
N PRO A 92 4.44 -10.67 18.65
CA PRO A 92 4.11 -9.45 17.90
C PRO A 92 3.89 -8.29 18.88
N ARG A 93 4.67 -7.20 18.75
CA ARG A 93 4.60 -5.98 19.56
C ARG A 93 5.15 -4.79 18.76
N ALA A 94 5.11 -3.60 19.34
CA ALA A 94 5.81 -2.43 18.83
C ALA A 94 7.33 -2.53 19.03
N PHE A 95 8.08 -1.78 18.23
CA PHE A 95 9.47 -1.47 18.48
C PHE A 95 9.62 -0.65 19.77
N SER A 96 10.79 -0.73 20.39
CA SER A 96 11.16 0.06 21.58
C SER A 96 12.36 0.97 21.33
N THR A 97 12.96 0.88 20.14
CA THR A 97 14.15 1.62 19.74
C THR A 97 14.12 1.83 18.23
N ASN A 98 14.90 2.80 17.75
CA ASN A 98 15.23 2.93 16.34
C ASN A 98 16.44 2.04 16.01
N ALA A 99 16.51 1.52 14.79
CA ALA A 99 17.68 0.78 14.32
C ALA A 99 17.93 1.00 12.83
N THR A 100 19.21 1.04 12.44
CA THR A 100 19.63 1.10 11.03
C THR A 100 20.37 -0.19 10.66
N ASN A 101 19.95 -0.81 9.56
CA ASN A 101 20.41 -2.13 9.09
C ASN A 101 20.40 -3.22 10.19
N PRO A 102 19.34 -3.34 11.02
CA PRO A 102 19.29 -4.42 11.99
C PRO A 102 19.17 -5.78 11.31
N THR A 103 19.70 -6.82 11.94
CA THR A 103 19.64 -8.22 11.46
C THR A 103 18.51 -9.03 12.10
N ASP A 104 17.78 -8.43 13.05
CA ASP A 104 16.59 -8.98 13.67
C ASP A 104 15.56 -7.86 13.94
N MET A 105 14.33 -8.25 14.30
CA MET A 105 13.21 -7.33 14.53
C MET A 105 13.06 -6.85 15.97
N GLY A 106 14.03 -7.14 16.86
CA GLY A 106 14.00 -6.73 18.26
C GLY A 106 12.66 -7.01 18.95
N THR A 107 12.09 -5.99 19.59
CA THR A 107 10.77 -6.10 20.24
C THR A 107 9.61 -6.22 19.25
N GLY A 108 9.77 -5.77 18.00
CA GLY A 108 8.75 -5.90 16.95
C GLY A 108 8.46 -7.35 16.57
N GLY A 109 9.45 -8.23 16.78
CA GLY A 109 9.31 -9.68 16.67
C GLY A 109 8.73 -10.16 15.33
N ILE A 110 7.83 -11.14 15.39
CA ILE A 110 7.21 -11.76 14.20
C ILE A 110 6.32 -10.78 13.42
N LEU A 111 5.76 -9.75 14.05
CA LEU A 111 4.96 -8.76 13.32
C LEU A 111 5.87 -7.92 12.41
N GLY A 112 7.02 -7.46 12.93
CA GLY A 112 7.99 -6.71 12.15
C GLY A 112 8.50 -7.50 10.95
N SER A 113 8.77 -8.80 11.10
CA SER A 113 9.24 -9.65 9.99
C SER A 113 8.17 -9.86 8.92
N GLN A 114 6.91 -10.02 9.31
CA GLN A 114 5.80 -10.19 8.38
C GLN A 114 5.44 -8.88 7.66
N ALA A 115 5.46 -7.75 8.36
CA ALA A 115 5.28 -6.44 7.76
C ALA A 115 6.37 -6.15 6.73
N LEU A 116 7.65 -6.39 7.07
CA LEU A 116 8.76 -6.25 6.11
C LEU A 116 8.57 -7.17 4.89
N THR A 117 8.17 -8.42 5.12
CA THR A 117 7.90 -9.40 4.05
C THR A 117 6.80 -8.90 3.12
N GLU A 118 5.73 -8.34 3.67
CA GLU A 118 4.63 -7.76 2.89
C GLU A 118 5.09 -6.58 2.04
N LYS A 119 5.91 -5.67 2.60
CA LYS A 119 6.49 -4.56 1.82
C LYS A 119 7.31 -5.05 0.64
N VAL A 120 8.11 -6.09 0.85
CA VAL A 120 8.94 -6.67 -0.20
C VAL A 120 8.06 -7.35 -1.26
N ASN A 121 7.06 -8.14 -0.86
CA ASN A 121 6.12 -8.79 -1.77
C ASN A 121 5.34 -7.78 -2.63
N GLN A 122 4.79 -6.73 -2.00
CA GLN A 122 4.10 -5.64 -2.68
C GLN A 122 5.03 -4.90 -3.63
N GLY A 123 6.24 -4.54 -3.19
CA GLY A 123 7.24 -3.89 -4.03
C GLY A 123 7.60 -4.73 -5.26
N PHE A 124 7.81 -6.04 -5.10
CA PHE A 124 8.08 -6.93 -6.23
C PHE A 124 6.89 -7.04 -7.17
N SER A 125 5.67 -7.10 -6.63
CA SER A 125 4.45 -7.15 -7.43
C SER A 125 4.27 -5.89 -8.29
N GLU A 126 4.47 -4.71 -7.69
CA GLU A 126 4.41 -3.43 -8.38
C GLU A 126 5.46 -3.32 -9.49
N VAL A 127 6.64 -3.90 -9.27
CA VAL A 127 7.76 -3.81 -10.21
C VAL A 127 7.65 -4.80 -11.37
N PHE A 128 7.30 -6.06 -11.10
CA PHE A 128 7.46 -7.13 -12.08
C PHE A 128 6.17 -7.80 -12.51
N VAL A 129 5.10 -7.71 -11.71
CA VAL A 129 3.89 -8.52 -11.93
C VAL A 129 2.78 -7.66 -12.53
N THR A 130 2.48 -6.50 -11.96
CA THR A 130 1.38 -5.64 -12.42
C THR A 130 1.70 -4.15 -12.24
N PRO A 131 2.49 -3.55 -13.15
CA PRO A 131 2.86 -2.12 -13.16
C PRO A 131 1.69 -1.13 -12.98
N ALA A 132 0.49 -1.56 -13.34
CA ALA A 132 -0.69 -0.72 -13.42
C ALA A 132 -1.72 -1.01 -12.32
N THR A 133 -1.74 -2.22 -11.73
CA THR A 133 -2.84 -2.66 -10.83
C THR A 133 -2.36 -3.13 -9.46
N GLY A 134 -1.15 -3.68 -9.38
CA GLY A 134 -0.45 -4.06 -8.15
C GLY A 134 -1.16 -5.07 -7.24
N PHE A 135 -0.41 -5.86 -6.49
CA PHE A 135 -0.95 -6.52 -5.30
C PHE A 135 -1.45 -5.50 -4.26
N SER A 136 -0.77 -4.35 -4.20
CA SER A 136 -1.01 -3.23 -3.28
C SER A 136 -2.39 -2.55 -3.47
N GLY A 137 -2.96 -2.64 -4.67
CA GLY A 137 -4.25 -2.02 -5.01
C GLY A 137 -5.46 -2.91 -4.77
N LEU A 138 -5.26 -4.16 -4.35
CA LEU A 138 -6.36 -5.07 -4.02
C LEU A 138 -6.99 -4.70 -2.68
N SER A 139 -8.31 -4.76 -2.61
CA SER A 139 -9.10 -4.44 -1.43
C SER A 139 -9.64 -5.69 -0.75
N PHE A 140 -9.82 -5.61 0.57
CA PHE A 140 -10.57 -6.62 1.32
C PHE A 140 -12.07 -6.48 1.10
N VAL A 141 -12.75 -7.63 1.02
CA VAL A 141 -14.21 -7.74 0.93
C VAL A 141 -14.72 -8.91 1.78
N ASP A 142 -15.98 -8.86 2.20
CA ASP A 142 -16.67 -9.92 2.92
C ASP A 142 -15.88 -10.46 4.13
N MET A 143 -15.26 -9.57 4.91
CA MET A 143 -14.41 -9.93 6.06
C MET A 143 -15.20 -10.46 7.28
N GLU A 144 -16.53 -10.45 7.22
CA GLU A 144 -17.41 -10.99 8.25
C GLU A 144 -17.13 -12.48 8.51
N GLY A 145 -16.90 -12.84 9.78
CA GLY A 145 -16.64 -14.22 10.19
C GLY A 145 -15.21 -14.72 9.93
N VAL A 146 -14.36 -13.96 9.24
CA VAL A 146 -12.92 -14.26 9.13
C VAL A 146 -12.33 -14.31 10.54
N ALA A 147 -11.54 -15.35 10.82
CA ALA A 147 -10.86 -15.51 12.10
C ALA A 147 -9.40 -15.04 11.99
N LEU A 148 -9.02 -14.08 12.85
CA LEU A 148 -7.65 -13.60 13.00
C LEU A 148 -7.12 -14.01 14.38
N ASP A 149 -5.93 -14.61 14.42
CA ASP A 149 -5.34 -15.16 15.65
C ASP A 149 -6.28 -16.15 16.38
N GLY A 150 -7.03 -16.93 15.59
CA GLY A 150 -8.01 -17.90 16.09
C GLY A 150 -9.34 -17.31 16.58
N VAL A 151 -9.55 -16.01 16.46
CA VAL A 151 -10.76 -15.31 16.94
C VAL A 151 -11.51 -14.69 15.76
N PRO A 152 -12.81 -14.98 15.57
CA PRO A 152 -13.63 -14.31 14.57
C PRO A 152 -13.65 -12.79 14.75
N LEU A 153 -13.56 -12.06 13.65
CA LEU A 153 -13.70 -10.61 13.66
C LEU A 153 -15.06 -10.18 14.21
N THR A 154 -15.05 -9.13 15.03
CA THR A 154 -16.29 -8.43 15.41
C THR A 154 -16.87 -7.70 14.19
N PRO A 155 -18.18 -7.37 14.18
CA PRO A 155 -18.77 -6.59 13.09
C PRO A 155 -18.06 -5.25 12.85
N ALA A 156 -17.59 -4.58 13.91
CA ALA A 156 -16.84 -3.33 13.80
C ALA A 156 -15.46 -3.51 13.15
N GLN A 157 -14.75 -4.59 13.49
CA GLN A 157 -13.45 -4.90 12.88
C GLN A 157 -13.62 -5.30 11.40
N ALA A 158 -14.61 -6.12 11.07
CA ALA A 158 -14.91 -6.50 9.69
C ALA A 158 -15.26 -5.27 8.85
N ALA A 159 -16.13 -4.38 9.36
CA ALA A 159 -16.47 -3.13 8.69
C ALA A 159 -15.26 -2.19 8.52
N ALA A 160 -14.34 -2.17 9.49
CA ALA A 160 -13.12 -1.36 9.38
C ALA A 160 -12.15 -1.88 8.30
N LEU A 161 -12.11 -3.20 8.09
CA LEU A 161 -11.27 -3.88 7.11
C LEU A 161 -11.88 -3.91 5.71
N ASN A 162 -13.19 -4.07 5.57
CA ASN A 162 -13.88 -4.07 4.28
C ASN A 162 -13.60 -2.76 3.51
N GLY A 163 -13.15 -2.89 2.26
CA GLY A 163 -12.72 -1.79 1.40
C GLY A 163 -11.37 -1.15 1.79
N GLN A 164 -10.57 -1.77 2.67
CA GLN A 164 -9.16 -1.38 2.84
C GLN A 164 -8.31 -2.06 1.78
N ALA A 165 -7.36 -1.32 1.21
CA ALA A 165 -6.33 -1.89 0.35
C ALA A 165 -5.29 -2.68 1.15
N THR A 166 -4.64 -3.67 0.54
CA THR A 166 -3.50 -4.37 1.14
C THR A 166 -2.36 -3.42 1.49
N LEU A 167 -2.13 -2.37 0.69
CA LEU A 167 -1.15 -1.32 1.02
C LEU A 167 -1.49 -0.59 2.33
N GLN A 168 -2.77 -0.37 2.60
CA GLN A 168 -3.22 0.33 3.81
C GLN A 168 -3.01 -0.53 5.05
N VAL A 169 -3.11 -1.87 4.93
CA VAL A 169 -2.76 -2.79 6.03
C VAL A 169 -1.26 -2.71 6.34
N ARG A 170 -0.40 -2.64 5.32
CA ARG A 170 1.03 -2.39 5.49
C ARG A 170 1.29 -1.07 6.24
N GLU A 171 0.70 0.04 5.81
CA GLU A 171 0.89 1.34 6.46
C GLU A 171 0.37 1.33 7.91
N ALA A 172 -0.76 0.67 8.14
CA ALA A 172 -1.32 0.48 9.46
C ALA A 172 -0.41 -0.38 10.36
N ALA A 173 0.30 -1.35 9.79
CA ALA A 173 1.32 -2.13 10.49
C ALA A 173 2.52 -1.28 10.89
N ASP A 174 2.95 -0.34 10.04
CA ASP A 174 4.00 0.63 10.39
C ASP A 174 3.59 1.50 11.57
N VAL A 175 2.36 2.00 11.58
CA VAL A 175 1.84 2.80 12.71
C VAL A 175 1.90 1.99 14.01
N ALA A 176 1.39 0.75 14.00
CA ALA A 176 1.39 -0.11 15.18
C ALA A 176 2.80 -0.49 15.64
N LEU A 177 3.70 -0.81 14.69
CA LEU A 177 5.09 -1.16 14.99
C LEU A 177 5.87 0.04 15.50
N GLY A 178 5.58 1.24 15.02
CA GLY A 178 6.21 2.47 15.46
C GLY A 178 5.70 3.05 16.77
N GLY A 179 4.88 2.31 17.53
CA GLY A 179 4.37 2.75 18.84
C GLY A 179 3.05 3.52 18.79
N GLY A 180 2.46 3.67 17.61
CA GLY A 180 1.15 4.27 17.41
C GLY A 180 -0.02 3.36 17.82
N PRO A 181 -1.26 3.84 17.68
CA PRO A 181 -2.45 3.06 18.00
C PRO A 181 -2.59 1.84 17.10
N LEU A 182 -3.17 0.77 17.63
CA LEU A 182 -3.48 -0.41 16.84
C LEU A 182 -4.64 -0.14 15.87
N PRO A 183 -4.48 -0.45 14.57
CA PRO A 183 -5.47 -0.15 13.56
C PRO A 183 -6.65 -1.12 13.59
N TYR A 184 -7.78 -0.67 13.04
CA TYR A 184 -9.00 -1.47 12.83
C TYR A 184 -9.59 -2.12 14.10
N GLY A 185 -9.17 -1.69 15.28
CA GLY A 185 -9.54 -2.33 16.55
C GLY A 185 -8.92 -3.72 16.76
N LEU A 186 -7.85 -4.05 16.04
CA LEU A 186 -7.17 -5.35 16.13
C LEU A 186 -6.14 -5.39 17.25
N SER A 187 -5.87 -6.57 17.79
CA SER A 187 -4.67 -6.82 18.60
C SER A 187 -3.41 -6.96 17.72
N PHE A 188 -2.21 -6.87 18.31
CA PHE A 188 -0.96 -7.21 17.62
C PHE A 188 -0.97 -8.61 17.01
N GLY A 189 -1.59 -9.59 17.69
CA GLY A 189 -1.72 -10.96 17.19
C GLY A 189 -2.63 -11.04 15.97
N GLN A 190 -3.78 -10.35 16.02
CA GLN A 190 -4.72 -10.30 14.90
C GLN A 190 -4.15 -9.55 13.69
N LEU A 191 -3.46 -8.42 13.90
CA LEU A 191 -2.79 -7.68 12.84
C LEU A 191 -1.72 -8.52 12.15
N LYS A 192 -0.90 -9.23 12.94
CA LYS A 192 0.05 -10.21 12.40
C LYS A 192 -0.66 -11.30 11.60
N SER A 193 -1.77 -11.85 12.11
CA SER A 193 -2.54 -12.89 11.43
C SER A 193 -3.14 -12.39 10.10
N LEU A 194 -3.53 -11.12 10.01
CA LEU A 194 -4.00 -10.51 8.78
C LEU A 194 -2.87 -10.42 7.76
N ILE A 195 -1.71 -9.90 8.16
CA ILE A 195 -0.53 -9.77 7.28
C ILE A 195 -0.06 -11.16 6.80
N ASP A 196 -0.11 -12.18 7.65
CA ASP A 196 0.16 -13.57 7.26
C ASP A 196 -0.79 -14.06 6.15
N LEU A 197 -2.09 -13.77 6.24
CA LEU A 197 -3.07 -14.14 5.22
C LEU A 197 -2.79 -13.41 3.90
N VAL A 198 -2.42 -12.13 3.97
CA VAL A 198 -2.05 -11.31 2.82
C VAL A 198 -0.79 -11.86 2.16
N ASN A 199 0.30 -12.05 2.90
CA ASN A 199 1.54 -12.65 2.39
C ASN A 199 1.28 -14.04 1.79
N GLY A 200 0.49 -14.86 2.47
CA GLY A 200 0.11 -16.21 2.03
C GLY A 200 -0.84 -16.28 0.84
N SER A 201 -1.40 -15.15 0.40
CA SER A 201 -2.44 -15.12 -0.63
C SER A 201 -1.97 -15.57 -2.00
N PHE A 202 -0.65 -15.50 -2.29
CA PHE A 202 -0.11 -15.76 -3.63
C PHE A 202 1.16 -16.63 -3.64
N GLU A 203 1.48 -17.35 -2.56
CA GLU A 203 2.76 -18.07 -2.38
C GLU A 203 2.95 -19.33 -3.28
N SER A 204 1.92 -19.78 -4.02
CA SER A 204 1.94 -21.07 -4.75
C SER A 204 1.52 -20.95 -6.23
N CYS A 205 1.79 -19.80 -6.87
CA CYS A 205 1.37 -19.51 -8.25
C CYS A 205 -0.16 -19.58 -8.48
N ALA A 206 -0.95 -19.64 -7.41
CA ALA A 206 -2.40 -19.60 -7.43
C ALA A 206 -2.91 -18.82 -6.20
N PRO A 207 -4.02 -18.09 -6.30
CA PRO A 207 -4.62 -17.39 -5.17
C PRO A 207 -5.08 -18.38 -4.08
N SER A 208 -4.79 -18.08 -2.82
CA SER A 208 -5.29 -18.86 -1.68
C SER A 208 -6.82 -18.81 -1.59
N GLY A 209 -7.44 -19.72 -0.82
CA GLY A 209 -8.88 -19.67 -0.57
C GLY A 209 -9.32 -18.35 0.09
N PHE A 210 -8.47 -17.79 0.95
CA PHE A 210 -8.68 -16.46 1.52
C PHE A 210 -8.65 -15.39 0.44
N ALA A 211 -7.67 -15.41 -0.47
CA ALA A 211 -7.57 -14.44 -1.54
C ALA A 211 -8.78 -14.48 -2.48
N GLN A 212 -9.24 -15.68 -2.83
CA GLN A 212 -10.40 -15.85 -3.72
C GLN A 212 -11.71 -15.38 -3.08
N ALA A 213 -11.85 -15.51 -1.76
CA ALA A 213 -13.06 -15.14 -1.04
C ALA A 213 -13.07 -13.67 -0.58
N HIS A 214 -11.91 -13.11 -0.25
CA HIS A 214 -11.82 -11.86 0.52
C HIS A 214 -10.91 -10.80 -0.08
N ILE A 215 -10.25 -11.07 -1.21
CA ILE A 215 -9.40 -10.08 -1.89
C ILE A 215 -9.94 -9.85 -3.30
N TYR A 216 -10.17 -8.60 -3.64
CA TYR A 216 -10.75 -8.21 -4.92
C TYR A 216 -10.06 -6.97 -5.50
N GLN A 217 -10.06 -6.82 -6.81
CA GLN A 217 -9.53 -5.65 -7.51
C GLN A 217 -10.63 -4.61 -7.72
N PRO A 218 -10.61 -3.46 -7.02
CA PRO A 218 -11.53 -2.37 -7.29
C PRO A 218 -11.40 -1.89 -8.74
N TYR A 219 -12.52 -1.45 -9.33
CA TYR A 219 -12.54 -0.99 -10.72
C TYR A 219 -13.42 0.24 -10.94
N VAL A 220 -13.17 0.88 -12.08
CA VAL A 220 -14.01 1.88 -12.70
C VAL A 220 -14.46 1.40 -14.08
N THR A 221 -15.72 1.65 -14.44
CA THR A 221 -16.24 1.58 -15.81
C THR A 221 -16.68 2.97 -16.25
N SER A 222 -16.71 3.23 -17.56
CA SER A 222 -17.07 4.54 -18.08
C SER A 222 -17.61 4.48 -19.50
N SER A 223 -18.37 5.50 -19.91
CA SER A 223 -18.68 5.74 -21.33
C SER A 223 -17.44 6.09 -22.16
N ALA A 224 -16.34 6.52 -21.55
CA ALA A 224 -15.11 6.93 -22.25
C ALA A 224 -14.19 5.77 -22.68
N PHE A 225 -14.40 4.55 -22.16
CA PHE A 225 -13.59 3.38 -22.51
C PHE A 225 -14.35 2.07 -22.31
N ALA A 226 -13.99 1.05 -23.08
CA ALA A 226 -14.57 -0.28 -22.91
C ALA A 226 -13.98 -1.03 -21.70
N GLY A 227 -14.82 -1.83 -21.05
CA GLY A 227 -14.41 -2.76 -19.99
C GLY A 227 -14.18 -2.10 -18.62
N ARG A 228 -13.61 -2.90 -17.71
CA ARG A 228 -13.25 -2.48 -16.35
C ARG A 228 -11.79 -2.01 -16.34
N ARG A 229 -11.55 -0.85 -15.74
CA ARG A 229 -10.20 -0.38 -15.46
C ARG A 229 -9.95 -0.36 -13.95
N PRO A 230 -8.75 -0.72 -13.48
CA PRO A 230 -8.42 -0.74 -12.06
C PRO A 230 -8.62 0.62 -11.38
N SER A 231 -9.16 0.59 -10.16
CA SER A 231 -9.20 1.71 -9.24
C SER A 231 -8.62 1.29 -7.88
N THR A 232 -8.36 2.25 -7.00
CA THR A 232 -8.01 1.99 -5.60
C THR A 232 -8.73 2.96 -4.67
N VAL A 233 -8.78 2.57 -3.39
CA VAL A 233 -9.55 3.25 -2.34
C VAL A 233 -8.78 4.40 -1.70
N SER A 234 -9.52 5.35 -1.12
CA SER A 234 -8.96 6.35 -0.20
C SER A 234 -9.32 6.02 1.25
N THR A 235 -8.40 6.25 2.18
CA THR A 235 -8.68 6.06 3.63
C THR A 235 -9.38 7.25 4.28
N PHE A 236 -9.36 8.41 3.62
CA PHE A 236 -9.73 9.69 4.21
C PHE A 236 -11.05 10.24 3.66
N ALA A 237 -11.73 9.50 2.80
CA ALA A 237 -12.99 9.88 2.17
C ALA A 237 -14.11 8.91 2.57
N SER A 238 -15.36 9.35 2.47
CA SER A 238 -16.49 8.52 2.88
C SER A 238 -16.55 7.24 2.04
N LYS A 239 -16.86 6.13 2.71
CA LYS A 239 -17.13 4.86 2.02
C LYS A 239 -18.61 4.82 1.68
N PRO A 240 -18.99 4.82 0.39
CA PRO A 240 -20.39 4.82 0.01
C PRO A 240 -21.01 3.43 0.22
N THR A 241 -22.34 3.33 0.17
CA THR A 241 -23.03 2.04 0.30
C THR A 241 -22.54 1.05 -0.75
N TYR A 242 -22.24 -0.18 -0.32
CA TYR A 242 -21.63 -1.23 -1.15
C TYR A 242 -20.26 -0.89 -1.73
N ASN A 243 -19.60 0.15 -1.21
CA ASN A 243 -18.35 0.71 -1.75
C ASN A 243 -18.50 1.13 -3.22
N THR A 244 -19.65 1.65 -3.65
CA THR A 244 -19.83 2.12 -5.04
C THR A 244 -20.32 3.57 -5.15
N PHE A 245 -19.88 4.28 -6.20
CA PHE A 245 -20.42 5.59 -6.58
C PHE A 245 -20.41 5.79 -8.10
N SER A 246 -21.29 6.66 -8.62
CA SER A 246 -21.36 6.95 -10.05
C SER A 246 -21.91 8.33 -10.36
N GLY A 247 -21.61 8.83 -11.57
CA GLY A 247 -22.07 10.14 -12.03
C GLY A 247 -21.27 10.65 -13.22
N ASP A 248 -21.64 11.83 -13.74
CA ASP A 248 -20.87 12.48 -14.80
C ASP A 248 -19.57 13.02 -14.23
N VAL A 249 -18.49 12.79 -14.97
CA VAL A 249 -17.13 13.18 -14.63
C VAL A 249 -16.81 14.51 -15.30
N VAL A 250 -16.34 15.47 -14.51
CA VAL A 250 -15.97 16.80 -14.98
C VAL A 250 -14.55 17.12 -14.49
N SER A 251 -13.69 17.52 -15.43
CA SER A 251 -12.34 17.96 -15.13
C SER A 251 -12.34 19.34 -14.47
N VAL A 252 -11.51 19.49 -13.44
CA VAL A 252 -11.29 20.78 -12.77
C VAL A 252 -10.21 21.58 -13.49
N SER A 253 -10.17 22.90 -13.32
CA SER A 253 -9.23 23.78 -14.04
C SER A 253 -8.74 24.94 -13.17
N PRO A 254 -7.46 24.97 -12.72
CA PRO A 254 -6.38 24.02 -13.07
C PRO A 254 -6.63 22.58 -12.62
N SER A 255 -6.10 21.60 -13.38
CA SER A 255 -6.38 20.15 -13.20
C SER A 255 -5.97 19.60 -11.84
N THR A 256 -5.10 20.29 -11.11
CA THR A 256 -4.64 19.87 -9.79
C THR A 256 -5.67 20.10 -8.67
N GLY A 257 -6.71 20.91 -8.87
CA GLY A 257 -7.83 21.03 -7.93
C GLY A 257 -7.46 21.50 -6.52
N CYS A 258 -6.37 22.27 -6.36
CA CYS A 258 -5.85 22.62 -5.04
C CYS A 258 -6.58 23.78 -4.36
N ASP A 259 -7.27 24.61 -5.13
CA ASP A 259 -7.89 25.85 -4.69
C ASP A 259 -9.31 25.97 -5.23
N ALA A 260 -10.17 26.75 -4.55
CA ALA A 260 -11.56 26.93 -4.96
C ALA A 260 -11.71 27.51 -6.38
N SER A 261 -10.72 28.28 -6.86
CA SER A 261 -10.70 28.78 -8.23
C SER A 261 -10.67 27.67 -9.28
N SER A 262 -10.16 26.48 -8.94
CA SER A 262 -10.18 25.31 -9.84
C SER A 262 -11.60 24.84 -10.20
N TYR A 263 -12.59 25.29 -9.43
CA TYR A 263 -13.97 24.83 -9.48
C TYR A 263 -14.96 25.96 -9.85
N SER A 264 -14.49 27.11 -10.31
CA SER A 264 -15.35 28.28 -10.57
C SER A 264 -16.48 28.02 -11.59
N THR A 265 -16.27 27.07 -12.52
CA THR A 265 -17.26 26.63 -13.51
C THR A 265 -17.68 25.17 -13.30
N PHE A 266 -17.33 24.57 -12.16
CA PHE A 266 -17.63 23.16 -11.89
C PHE A 266 -19.12 22.99 -11.57
N PRO A 267 -19.85 22.11 -12.26
CA PRO A 267 -21.26 21.89 -11.95
C PRO A 267 -21.42 21.08 -10.66
N VAL A 268 -22.24 21.59 -9.72
CA VAL A 268 -22.57 20.91 -8.47
C VAL A 268 -23.17 19.53 -8.73
N GLY A 269 -22.82 18.55 -7.89
CA GLY A 269 -23.31 17.17 -7.95
C GLY A 269 -22.57 16.27 -8.94
N LYS A 270 -21.60 16.79 -9.69
CA LYS A 270 -20.75 15.99 -10.59
C LYS A 270 -19.54 15.39 -9.86
N ILE A 271 -18.90 14.42 -10.50
CA ILE A 271 -17.65 13.82 -10.02
C ILE A 271 -16.49 14.70 -10.48
N ALA A 272 -15.68 15.18 -9.52
CA ALA A 272 -14.48 15.94 -9.84
C ALA A 272 -13.35 15.02 -10.31
N LEU A 273 -12.84 15.25 -11.52
CA LEU A 273 -11.63 14.59 -12.03
C LEU A 273 -10.41 15.48 -11.79
N ILE A 274 -9.47 14.97 -11.00
CA ILE A 274 -8.35 15.75 -10.47
C ILE A 274 -7.02 15.05 -10.78
N GLU A 275 -6.06 15.78 -11.30
CA GLU A 275 -4.71 15.30 -11.55
C GLU A 275 -3.85 15.44 -10.28
N ARG A 276 -2.98 14.45 -10.01
CA ARG A 276 -1.99 14.54 -8.92
C ARG A 276 -1.02 15.71 -9.15
N GLY A 277 -0.60 16.33 -8.05
CA GLY A 277 0.41 17.39 -8.03
C GLY A 277 -0.02 18.61 -7.21
N ALA A 278 0.92 19.51 -6.96
CA ALA A 278 0.77 20.80 -6.24
C ALA A 278 0.33 20.76 -4.77
N CYS A 279 -0.59 19.88 -4.36
CA CYS A 279 -1.12 19.78 -3.00
C CYS A 279 -1.42 18.33 -2.61
N THR A 280 -1.74 18.10 -1.33
CA THR A 280 -2.06 16.78 -0.78
C THR A 280 -3.38 16.22 -1.33
N PHE A 281 -3.55 14.90 -1.33
CA PHE A 281 -4.81 14.27 -1.76
C PHE A 281 -6.00 14.67 -0.90
N TYR A 282 -5.77 14.80 0.41
CA TYR A 282 -6.78 15.30 1.34
C TYR A 282 -7.29 16.69 0.94
N GLN A 283 -6.37 17.63 0.65
CA GLN A 283 -6.74 18.98 0.23
C GLN A 283 -7.56 18.96 -1.07
N LYS A 284 -7.15 18.18 -2.07
CA LYS A 284 -7.89 18.05 -3.34
C LYS A 284 -9.35 17.66 -3.12
N VAL A 285 -9.60 16.62 -2.33
CA VAL A 285 -10.96 16.13 -2.06
C VAL A 285 -11.72 17.09 -1.15
N SER A 286 -11.05 17.76 -0.21
CA SER A 286 -11.66 18.78 0.65
C SER A 286 -12.19 19.97 -0.16
N VAL A 287 -11.38 20.49 -1.10
CA VAL A 287 -11.81 21.58 -1.99
C VAL A 287 -12.91 21.13 -2.93
N ALA A 288 -12.82 19.92 -3.50
CA ALA A 288 -13.89 19.34 -4.31
C ALA A 288 -15.22 19.23 -3.54
N THR A 289 -15.14 18.82 -2.27
CA THR A 289 -16.31 18.76 -1.37
C THR A 289 -16.94 20.15 -1.21
N GLN A 290 -16.13 21.16 -0.91
CA GLN A 290 -16.59 22.54 -0.73
C GLN A 290 -17.21 23.13 -2.01
N ALA A 291 -16.73 22.71 -3.18
CA ALA A 291 -17.28 23.07 -4.48
C ALA A 291 -18.57 22.31 -4.85
N GLY A 292 -19.06 21.41 -3.98
CA GLY A 292 -20.28 20.66 -4.20
C GLY A 292 -20.13 19.45 -5.12
N ALA A 293 -18.92 18.91 -5.28
CA ALA A 293 -18.75 17.62 -5.96
C ALA A 293 -19.47 16.49 -5.21
N SER A 294 -19.99 15.50 -5.93
CA SER A 294 -20.60 14.30 -5.34
C SER A 294 -19.58 13.21 -5.03
N ALA A 295 -18.43 13.23 -5.72
CA ALA A 295 -17.29 12.35 -5.51
C ALA A 295 -16.03 12.94 -6.16
N ALA A 296 -14.86 12.34 -5.90
CA ALA A 296 -13.61 12.68 -6.58
C ALA A 296 -12.93 11.45 -7.20
N ILE A 297 -12.40 11.60 -8.41
CA ILE A 297 -11.49 10.64 -9.04
C ILE A 297 -10.15 11.33 -9.22
N ILE A 298 -9.09 10.76 -8.62
CA ILE A 298 -7.74 11.30 -8.71
C ILE A 298 -6.89 10.39 -9.59
N PHE A 299 -6.23 10.95 -10.59
CA PHE A 299 -5.36 10.20 -11.48
C PHE A 299 -3.92 10.73 -11.43
N ASN A 300 -2.97 9.87 -11.81
CA ASN A 300 -1.56 10.19 -11.69
C ASN A 300 -1.15 11.36 -12.60
N SER A 301 -0.13 12.11 -12.16
CA SER A 301 0.46 13.21 -12.91
C SER A 301 1.18 12.70 -14.16
N ALA A 302 1.56 13.62 -15.04
CA ALA A 302 2.40 13.26 -16.18
C ALA A 302 3.67 12.52 -15.72
N PRO A 303 4.09 11.46 -16.43
CA PRO A 303 5.37 10.85 -16.20
C PRO A 303 6.48 11.88 -16.28
N ALA A 304 7.42 11.84 -15.33
CA ALA A 304 8.68 12.52 -15.53
C ALA A 304 9.39 11.90 -16.75
N ALA A 305 10.23 12.67 -17.45
CA ALA A 305 11.08 12.11 -18.48
C ALA A 305 11.88 10.93 -17.91
N GLY A 306 11.87 9.79 -18.60
CA GLY A 306 12.58 8.58 -18.16
C GLY A 306 11.75 7.56 -17.36
N CYS A 307 10.43 7.54 -17.51
CA CYS A 307 9.65 6.40 -17.02
C CYS A 307 10.20 5.09 -17.58
N PRO A 308 10.65 4.17 -16.70
CA PRO A 308 11.36 3.00 -17.16
C PRO A 308 10.37 2.02 -17.81
N THR A 309 10.82 1.34 -18.87
CA THR A 309 10.03 0.30 -19.57
C THR A 309 9.75 -0.91 -18.69
N VAL A 310 10.53 -1.07 -17.62
CA VAL A 310 10.30 -1.94 -16.48
C VAL A 310 10.09 -1.03 -15.28
N PRO A 311 8.97 -1.11 -14.54
CA PRO A 311 8.78 -0.25 -13.37
C PRO A 311 9.95 -0.38 -12.41
N THR A 312 10.23 0.64 -11.63
CA THR A 312 11.20 0.58 -10.53
C THR A 312 10.45 0.87 -9.23
N PRO A 313 10.86 0.27 -8.09
CA PRO A 313 10.22 0.57 -6.81
C PRO A 313 10.20 2.08 -6.57
N GLY A 314 9.03 2.65 -6.31
CA GLY A 314 8.89 4.09 -6.08
C GLY A 314 8.77 4.97 -7.34
N ALA A 315 8.70 4.40 -8.56
CA ALA A 315 8.35 5.12 -9.79
C ALA A 315 6.84 5.47 -9.84
N ASN A 316 6.35 6.12 -8.78
CA ASN A 316 4.94 6.45 -8.58
C ASN A 316 4.44 7.54 -9.53
N ASN A 317 5.27 8.09 -10.41
CA ASN A 317 4.92 9.17 -11.33
C ASN A 317 4.58 8.67 -12.75
N CYS A 318 4.67 7.36 -13.03
CA CYS A 318 4.43 6.84 -14.38
C CYS A 318 2.95 6.57 -14.66
N GLU A 319 2.40 5.46 -14.15
CA GLU A 319 1.05 5.01 -14.51
C GLU A 319 0.12 4.90 -13.29
N ALA A 320 0.53 4.21 -12.23
CA ALA A 320 -0.36 3.87 -11.13
C ALA A 320 -0.35 4.90 -9.98
N LEU A 321 -1.54 5.16 -9.42
CA LEU A 321 -1.72 5.66 -8.06
C LEU A 321 -2.38 4.56 -7.24
N VAL A 322 -1.66 4.06 -6.25
CA VAL A 322 -2.12 2.94 -5.43
C VAL A 322 -2.25 3.39 -3.99
N GLY A 323 -3.45 3.22 -3.43
CA GLY A 323 -3.70 3.26 -1.98
C GLY A 323 -3.21 4.53 -1.28
N MET A 324 -3.49 5.71 -1.82
CA MET A 324 -3.00 6.95 -1.20
C MET A 324 -3.82 7.28 0.06
N GLY A 325 -3.14 7.38 1.20
CA GLY A 325 -3.70 7.83 2.46
C GLY A 325 -3.68 9.36 2.66
N ALA A 326 -4.16 9.79 3.82
CA ALA A 326 -3.94 11.13 4.35
C ALA A 326 -3.10 11.05 5.63
N ALA A 327 -2.62 12.20 6.11
CA ALA A 327 -1.91 12.27 7.38
C ALA A 327 -2.75 11.68 8.53
N THR A 328 -2.09 11.00 9.47
CA THR A 328 -2.73 10.40 10.65
C THR A 328 -3.59 11.44 11.38
N GLY A 329 -4.81 11.06 11.75
CA GLY A 329 -5.76 11.93 12.46
C GLY A 329 -6.56 12.89 11.57
N SER A 330 -6.39 12.87 10.24
CA SER A 330 -7.24 13.64 9.32
C SER A 330 -8.72 13.23 9.45
N PRO A 331 -9.67 14.18 9.59
CA PRO A 331 -11.08 13.84 9.70
C PRO A 331 -11.61 13.34 8.36
N LEU A 332 -12.53 12.38 8.42
CA LEU A 332 -13.16 11.77 7.24
C LEU A 332 -13.89 12.83 6.40
N LEU A 333 -13.60 12.88 5.09
CA LEU A 333 -14.31 13.74 4.15
C LEU A 333 -15.66 13.12 3.77
N PRO A 334 -16.71 13.95 3.53
CA PRO A 334 -18.07 13.45 3.38
C PRO A 334 -18.38 12.84 2.00
N ILE A 335 -17.56 13.11 0.98
CA ILE A 335 -17.73 12.54 -0.36
C ILE A 335 -16.77 11.36 -0.57
N PRO A 336 -17.14 10.36 -1.38
CA PRO A 336 -16.23 9.28 -1.72
C PRO A 336 -15.14 9.75 -2.69
N ALA A 337 -13.97 9.13 -2.61
CA ALA A 337 -12.85 9.41 -3.51
C ALA A 337 -12.08 8.15 -3.89
N ALA A 338 -11.76 8.00 -5.17
CA ALA A 338 -10.99 6.88 -5.71
C ALA A 338 -9.76 7.35 -6.48
N PHE A 339 -8.74 6.49 -6.53
CA PHE A 339 -7.58 6.70 -7.38
C PHE A 339 -7.62 5.81 -8.60
N VAL A 340 -7.19 6.32 -9.74
CA VAL A 340 -7.09 5.56 -10.98
C VAL A 340 -5.74 5.78 -11.65
N GLN A 341 -5.40 4.89 -12.56
CA GLN A 341 -4.21 5.04 -13.39
C GLN A 341 -4.28 6.30 -14.26
N ARG A 342 -3.12 6.82 -14.66
CA ARG A 342 -3.03 7.97 -15.56
C ARG A 342 -3.82 7.74 -16.85
N SER A 343 -3.60 6.63 -17.55
CA SER A 343 -4.29 6.34 -18.81
C SER A 343 -5.82 6.31 -18.65
N THR A 344 -6.29 5.93 -17.47
CA THR A 344 -7.72 5.96 -17.12
C THR A 344 -8.21 7.38 -16.90
N GLY A 345 -7.49 8.19 -16.11
CA GLY A 345 -7.83 9.59 -15.92
C GLY A 345 -7.78 10.41 -17.21
N VAL A 346 -6.79 10.18 -18.07
CA VAL A 346 -6.70 10.82 -19.40
C VAL A 346 -7.88 10.42 -20.28
N ALA A 347 -8.27 9.14 -20.30
CA ALA A 347 -9.45 8.70 -21.04
C ALA A 347 -10.75 9.35 -20.50
N LEU A 348 -10.90 9.48 -19.18
CA LEU A 348 -12.03 10.19 -18.58
C LEU A 348 -12.05 11.68 -18.93
N ARG A 349 -10.88 12.33 -18.98
CA ARG A 349 -10.75 13.76 -19.32
C ARG A 349 -11.07 14.04 -20.79
N ASP A 350 -10.53 13.22 -21.68
CA ASP A 350 -10.54 13.45 -23.13
C ASP A 350 -11.70 12.73 -23.84
N GLY A 351 -12.53 12.00 -23.08
CA GLY A 351 -13.71 11.29 -23.59
C GLY A 351 -14.81 12.22 -24.10
N THR A 352 -15.63 11.72 -25.04
CA THR A 352 -16.76 12.47 -25.59
C THR A 352 -17.82 12.70 -24.52
N ALA A 353 -18.12 13.97 -24.23
CA ALA A 353 -19.10 14.33 -23.22
C ALA A 353 -20.54 13.91 -23.62
N PRO A 354 -21.38 13.47 -22.65
CA PRO A 354 -21.06 13.33 -21.24
C PRO A 354 -20.21 12.09 -20.95
N VAL A 355 -19.14 12.28 -20.18
CA VAL A 355 -18.36 11.17 -19.63
C VAL A 355 -19.00 10.77 -18.31
N THR A 356 -19.43 9.51 -18.19
CA THR A 356 -19.96 8.97 -16.94
C THR A 356 -19.02 7.91 -16.39
N ALA A 357 -18.92 7.80 -15.08
CA ALA A 357 -18.15 6.75 -14.42
C ALA A 357 -18.98 6.03 -13.37
N PHE A 358 -18.78 4.73 -13.25
CA PHE A 358 -19.19 3.92 -12.11
C PHE A 358 -17.92 3.35 -11.48
N VAL A 359 -17.76 3.55 -10.17
CA VAL A 359 -16.58 3.13 -9.42
C VAL A 359 -17.03 2.16 -8.34
N GLN A 360 -16.38 1.00 -8.29
CA GLN A 360 -16.46 0.04 -7.20
C GLN A 360 -15.11 0.04 -6.46
N GLN A 361 -15.16 0.27 -5.15
CA GLN A 361 -14.07 0.40 -4.20
C GLN A 361 -13.86 -0.86 -3.37
#